data_AF-A0A975BLK7-F1
#
_entry.id   AF-A0A975BLK7-F1
#
_cell.length_a   1.000
_cell.length_b   1.000
_cell.length_c   1.000
_cell.angle_alpha   90.00
_cell.angle_beta   90.00
_cell.angle_gamma   90.00
#
_symmetry.space_group_name_H-M   'P 1'
#
loop_
_entity.id
_entity.type
_entity.pdbx_description
1 polymer ?
#
loop_
_entity_poly.entity_id
_entity_poly.type
_entity_poly.pdbx_seq_one_letter_code
_entity_poly.pdbx_strand_id
1 'polypeptide(L)'
;MYGSEGKGKILTLLSLNANHHDLNETAPTLKDVNCVAVSVAVSWTGEAIADFLKKVIGIGGMPVAYLKDGGTDLAKATRLLAEQGLPSVSIDDISHTVANLLKHEYQNHPMFDIFISAVGKVSKKFKQTVLACLAPPKVSTKSRFMNLRRLVNWAAQLLRHSPRGRAPKGSVLSKLRAGIDQIPRCRNFIECFLRDSGTLSECQKILKTKGLNLETYEESKKLLEAIPPRSSVRTGFTNWLDKHIIIAKELKLENIGMPITSDNIESLFAVSKQHGTGEIKDANRIALRMPAMCGELGRLKTAFLA
;
A
#
# COMPACT_ATOMS: atom_id res chain seq x y z
N MET A 1 10.99 6.35 1.74
CA MET A 1 10.41 5.17 2.45
C MET A 1 11.53 4.31 3.03
N TYR A 2 11.28 3.55 4.11
CA TYR A 2 12.31 2.76 4.83
C TYR A 2 12.38 1.29 4.42
N GLY A 3 13.55 0.82 4.01
CA GLY A 3 13.90 -0.59 3.97
C GLY A 3 14.78 -0.97 5.16
N SER A 4 14.42 -2.00 5.94
CA SER A 4 15.30 -2.55 6.99
C SER A 4 15.89 -3.88 6.53
N GLU A 5 17.23 -3.97 6.45
CA GLU A 5 17.97 -5.23 6.23
C GLU A 5 19.28 -5.23 7.02
N GLY A 6 19.44 -6.16 7.96
CA GLY A 6 20.58 -6.16 8.89
C GLY A 6 20.47 -5.09 9.98
N LYS A 7 21.60 -4.47 10.38
CA LYS A 7 21.64 -3.37 11.36
C LYS A 7 21.39 -1.98 10.75
N GLY A 8 21.29 -1.86 9.42
CA GLY A 8 21.11 -0.59 8.70
C GLY A 8 19.71 -0.43 8.10
N LYS A 9 19.22 0.81 8.08
CA LYS A 9 18.01 1.26 7.39
C LYS A 9 18.40 2.09 6.18
N ILE A 10 17.87 1.72 5.02
CA ILE A 10 18.09 2.44 3.77
C ILE A 10 16.99 3.50 3.61
N LEU A 11 17.40 4.73 3.30
CA LEU A 11 16.54 5.79 2.80
C LEU A 11 16.87 6.02 1.33
N THR A 12 15.84 5.94 0.48
CA THR A 12 15.94 6.15 -0.96
C THR A 12 15.01 7.30 -1.35
N LEU A 13 15.54 8.21 -2.17
CA LEU A 13 14.80 9.29 -2.81
C LEU A 13 14.71 9.02 -4.31
N LEU A 14 13.48 8.97 -4.83
CA LEU A 14 13.22 8.74 -6.24
C LEU A 14 12.60 10.00 -6.82
N SER A 15 13.05 10.42 -8.01
CA SER A 15 12.41 11.47 -8.77
C SER A 15 11.44 10.87 -9.80
N LEU A 16 10.22 11.41 -9.90
CA LEU A 16 9.24 11.10 -10.94
C LEU A 16 8.82 12.37 -11.66
N ASN A 17 8.65 12.34 -12.99
CA ASN A 17 8.09 13.50 -13.71
C ASN A 17 6.65 13.77 -13.25
N ALA A 18 6.36 15.00 -12.79
CA ALA A 18 5.02 15.37 -12.33
C ALA A 18 3.95 15.23 -13.42
N ASN A 19 4.33 15.40 -14.69
CA ASN A 19 3.45 15.24 -15.86
C ASN A 19 3.47 13.81 -16.40
N HIS A 20 3.80 12.80 -15.59
CA HIS A 20 3.87 11.40 -16.03
C HIS A 20 2.63 10.96 -16.81
N HIS A 21 1.44 11.32 -16.32
CA HIS A 21 0.16 10.90 -16.91
C HIS A 21 -0.22 11.66 -18.19
N ASP A 22 0.49 12.75 -18.54
CA ASP A 22 0.40 13.39 -19.86
C ASP A 22 1.21 12.61 -20.90
N LEU A 23 2.34 12.04 -20.46
CA LEU A 23 3.34 11.39 -21.30
C LEU A 23 3.09 9.89 -21.45
N ASN A 24 2.40 9.28 -20.49
CA ASN A 24 2.22 7.84 -20.37
C ASN A 24 0.78 7.51 -19.96
N GLU A 25 0.18 6.52 -20.64
CA GLU A 25 -1.18 6.05 -20.34
C GLU A 25 -1.24 5.04 -19.17
N THR A 26 -0.11 4.75 -18.54
CA THR A 26 0.01 3.70 -17.51
C THR A 26 0.56 4.25 -16.21
N ALA A 27 0.38 3.48 -15.12
CA ALA A 27 0.95 3.83 -13.83
C ALA A 27 2.48 3.93 -13.88
N PRO A 28 3.11 4.85 -13.12
CA PRO A 28 4.56 4.95 -13.07
C PRO A 28 5.21 3.61 -12.76
N THR A 29 6.23 3.24 -13.50
CA THR A 29 7.03 2.03 -13.31
C THR A 29 8.45 2.36 -12.86
N LEU A 30 9.28 1.35 -12.59
CA LEU A 30 10.69 1.57 -12.27
C LEU A 30 11.47 2.28 -13.38
N LYS A 31 11.02 2.21 -14.64
CA LYS A 31 11.64 2.91 -15.77
C LYS A 31 11.38 4.42 -15.75
N ASP A 32 10.25 4.82 -15.16
CA ASP A 32 9.77 6.21 -15.16
C ASP A 32 10.33 7.03 -13.99
N VAL A 33 10.99 6.36 -13.03
CA VAL A 33 11.56 6.98 -11.83
C VAL A 33 13.08 6.89 -11.84
N ASN A 34 13.76 7.94 -11.41
CA ASN A 34 15.22 7.94 -11.27
C ASN A 34 15.60 7.98 -9.79
N CYS A 35 16.59 7.18 -9.37
CA CYS A 35 17.12 7.29 -8.03
C CYS A 35 18.02 8.52 -7.92
N VAL A 36 17.56 9.54 -7.20
CA VAL A 36 18.31 10.78 -7.00
C VAL A 36 19.34 10.62 -5.89
N ALA A 37 18.95 9.93 -4.81
CA ALA A 37 19.82 9.74 -3.68
C ALA A 37 19.48 8.46 -2.92
N VAL A 38 20.51 7.84 -2.34
CA VAL A 38 20.37 6.71 -1.43
C VAL A 38 21.33 6.89 -0.27
N SER A 39 20.90 6.52 0.93
CA SER A 39 21.76 6.56 2.11
C SER A 39 21.38 5.48 3.10
N VAL A 40 22.36 5.03 3.89
CA VAL A 40 22.21 3.99 4.91
C VAL A 40 22.57 4.56 6.26
N ALA A 41 21.69 4.39 7.23
CA ALA A 41 21.92 4.79 8.62
C ALA A 41 21.32 3.75 9.57
N VAL A 42 21.77 3.71 10.83
CA VAL A 42 21.19 2.81 11.84
C VAL A 42 19.71 3.16 12.11
N SER A 43 19.42 4.46 12.09
CA SER A 43 18.08 5.01 12.21
C SER A 43 17.97 6.31 11.42
N TRP A 44 16.74 6.63 11.04
CA TRP A 44 16.40 7.88 10.38
C TRP A 44 15.35 8.58 11.24
N THR A 45 15.67 9.77 11.71
CA THR A 45 14.74 10.66 12.40
C THR A 45 14.27 11.74 11.43
N GLY A 46 13.18 12.45 11.75
CA GLY A 46 12.73 13.58 10.94
C GLY A 46 13.82 14.64 10.70
N GLU A 47 14.67 14.92 11.69
CA GLU A 47 15.83 15.82 11.55
C GLU A 47 16.85 15.27 10.55
N ALA A 48 17.24 14.01 10.69
CA ALA A 48 18.23 13.39 9.82
C ALA A 48 17.73 13.32 8.36
N ILE A 49 16.43 13.09 8.16
CA ILE A 49 15.81 13.13 6.83
C ILE A 49 15.79 14.55 6.29
N ALA A 50 15.40 15.55 7.08
CA ALA A 50 15.40 16.95 6.64
C ALA A 50 16.79 17.39 6.19
N ASP A 51 17.83 17.08 6.96
CA ASP A 51 19.21 17.43 6.61
C ASP A 51 19.71 16.65 5.39
N PHE A 52 19.27 15.41 5.21
CA PHE A 52 19.56 14.66 3.99
C PHE A 52 18.88 15.29 2.76
N LEU A 53 17.58 15.63 2.86
CA LEU A 53 16.83 16.27 1.80
C LEU A 53 17.41 17.63 1.43
N LYS A 54 17.84 18.46 2.39
CA LYS A 54 18.54 19.73 2.10
C LYS A 54 19.76 19.54 1.21
N LYS A 55 20.59 18.54 1.50
CA LYS A 55 21.78 18.24 0.70
C LYS A 55 21.39 17.87 -0.72
N VAL A 56 20.34 17.08 -0.88
CA VAL A 56 19.84 16.69 -2.21
C VAL A 56 19.27 17.91 -2.95
N ILE A 57 18.49 18.76 -2.28
CA ILE A 57 17.93 20.00 -2.86
C ILE A 57 19.05 20.95 -3.30
N GLY A 58 20.11 21.07 -2.51
CA GLY A 58 21.27 21.91 -2.85
C GLY A 58 22.00 21.48 -4.12
N ILE A 59 21.85 20.22 -4.54
CA ILE A 59 22.48 19.65 -5.75
C ILE A 59 21.48 19.59 -6.92
N GLY A 60 20.29 19.04 -6.66
CA GLY A 60 19.28 18.70 -7.67
C GLY A 60 18.17 19.72 -7.85
N GLY A 61 18.12 20.77 -7.03
CA GLY A 61 17.03 21.73 -6.99
C GLY A 61 15.85 21.28 -6.14
N MET A 62 14.91 22.20 -5.93
CA MET A 62 13.73 21.98 -5.09
C MET A 62 12.65 21.21 -5.87
N PRO A 63 12.09 20.12 -5.32
CA PRO A 63 11.02 19.38 -5.97
C PRO A 63 9.71 20.17 -5.94
N VAL A 64 8.84 19.93 -6.92
CA VAL A 64 7.52 20.57 -6.97
C VAL A 64 6.59 20.08 -5.86
N ALA A 65 6.75 18.81 -5.46
CA ALA A 65 6.07 18.22 -4.32
C ALA A 65 6.82 16.99 -3.80
N TYR A 66 6.56 16.63 -2.54
CA TYR A 66 7.00 15.40 -1.90
C TYR A 66 5.89 14.35 -1.93
N LEU A 67 6.16 13.17 -2.47
CA LEU A 67 5.25 12.03 -2.42
C LEU A 67 5.72 11.04 -1.35
N LYS A 68 4.96 10.92 -0.26
CA LYS A 68 5.40 10.19 0.93
C LYS A 68 4.34 9.28 1.52
N ASP A 69 4.81 8.29 2.28
CA ASP A 69 3.96 7.49 3.14
C ASP A 69 3.48 8.28 4.39
N GLY A 70 2.66 7.61 5.21
CA GLY A 70 2.15 8.13 6.48
C GLY A 70 3.18 8.13 7.63
N GLY A 71 4.47 7.99 7.36
CA GLY A 71 5.54 7.95 8.35
C GLY A 71 5.69 9.29 9.09
N THR A 72 5.67 9.24 10.42
CA THR A 72 5.76 10.43 11.27
C THR A 72 7.08 11.19 11.10
N ASP A 73 8.19 10.46 10.87
CA ASP A 73 9.49 11.08 10.62
C ASP A 73 9.52 11.84 9.29
N LEU A 74 8.88 11.33 8.22
CA LEU A 74 8.77 12.04 6.94
C LEU A 74 7.93 13.30 7.09
N ALA A 75 6.80 13.23 7.80
CA ALA A 75 5.97 14.39 8.08
C ALA A 75 6.71 15.46 8.91
N LYS A 76 7.52 15.02 9.89
CA LYS A 76 8.39 15.93 10.65
C LYS A 76 9.46 16.56 9.76
N ALA A 77 10.07 15.80 8.85
CA ALA A 77 11.09 16.29 7.95
C ALA A 77 10.56 17.37 6.99
N THR A 78 9.41 17.13 6.35
CA THR A 78 8.80 18.11 5.43
C THR A 78 8.40 19.40 6.16
N ARG A 79 7.91 19.29 7.41
CA ARG A 79 7.63 20.45 8.25
C ARG A 79 8.89 21.26 8.56
N LEU A 80 9.97 20.60 8.98
CA LEU A 80 11.24 21.28 9.28
C LEU A 80 11.82 22.00 8.07
N LEU A 81 11.71 21.40 6.87
CA LEU A 81 12.14 22.04 5.62
C LEU A 81 11.32 23.30 5.31
N ALA A 82 9.99 23.24 5.50
CA ALA A 82 9.12 24.40 5.33
C ALA A 82 9.47 25.54 6.31
N GLU A 83 9.71 25.22 7.59
CA GLU A 83 10.15 26.17 8.62
C GLU A 83 11.50 26.82 8.27
N GLN A 84 12.33 26.15 7.46
CA GLN A 84 13.65 26.61 7.02
C GLN A 84 13.61 27.30 5.64
N GLY A 85 12.44 27.63 5.11
CA GLY A 85 12.28 28.34 3.85
C GLY A 85 12.42 27.47 2.60
N LEU A 86 12.32 26.15 2.73
CA LEU A 86 12.31 25.19 1.62
C LEU A 86 10.98 24.41 1.53
N PRO A 87 9.82 25.09 1.39
CA PRO A 87 8.54 24.42 1.33
C PRO A 87 8.29 23.77 -0.04
N SER A 88 7.80 22.53 -0.02
CA SER A 88 7.12 21.90 -1.16
C SER A 88 5.84 21.24 -0.67
N VAL A 89 4.83 21.15 -1.54
CA VAL A 89 3.55 20.50 -1.21
C VAL A 89 3.78 19.03 -0.88
N SER A 90 3.03 18.47 0.06
CA SER A 90 3.12 17.04 0.42
C SER A 90 1.90 16.28 -0.09
N ILE A 91 2.15 15.25 -0.88
CA ILE A 91 1.18 14.29 -1.40
C ILE A 91 1.28 13.04 -0.52
N ASP A 92 0.15 12.61 0.04
CA ASP A 92 0.08 11.39 0.83
C ASP A 92 -0.21 10.19 -0.07
N ASP A 93 0.63 9.17 0.04
CA ASP A 93 0.53 7.94 -0.75
C ASP A 93 -0.84 7.24 -0.58
N ILE A 94 -1.43 6.87 -1.71
CA ILE A 94 -2.75 6.24 -1.73
C ILE A 94 -2.75 4.82 -1.13
N SER A 95 -1.70 4.03 -1.37
CA SER A 95 -1.61 2.62 -0.96
C SER A 95 -1.59 2.54 0.57
N HIS A 96 -0.74 3.36 1.20
CA HIS A 96 -0.63 3.50 2.63
C HIS A 96 -1.90 4.10 3.25
N THR A 97 -2.50 5.10 2.59
CA THR A 97 -3.78 5.66 3.05
C THR A 97 -4.85 4.58 3.10
N VAL A 98 -5.06 3.84 2.02
CA VAL A 98 -6.04 2.74 1.95
C VAL A 98 -5.75 1.65 2.99
N ALA A 99 -4.48 1.25 3.12
CA ALA A 99 -4.09 0.24 4.12
C ALA A 99 -4.40 0.70 5.55
N ASN A 100 -4.14 1.97 5.87
CA ASN A 100 -4.43 2.54 7.18
C ASN A 100 -5.94 2.65 7.42
N LEU A 101 -6.73 3.13 6.45
CA LEU A 101 -8.19 3.22 6.57
C LEU A 101 -8.82 1.85 6.88
N LEU A 102 -8.46 0.83 6.10
CA LEU A 102 -8.94 -0.53 6.33
C LEU A 102 -8.46 -1.05 7.69
N LYS A 103 -7.22 -0.75 8.09
CA LYS A 103 -6.69 -1.16 9.40
C LYS A 103 -7.48 -0.53 10.54
N HIS A 104 -7.74 0.77 10.48
CA HIS A 104 -8.48 1.48 11.51
C HIS A 104 -9.92 0.96 11.65
N GLU A 105 -10.61 0.71 10.53
CA GLU A 105 -11.99 0.19 10.54
C GLU A 105 -12.04 -1.25 11.10
N TYR A 106 -11.17 -2.14 10.63
CA TYR A 106 -11.34 -3.58 10.84
C TYR A 106 -10.53 -4.16 11.99
N GLN A 107 -9.44 -3.51 12.43
CA GLN A 107 -8.60 -4.04 13.52
C GLN A 107 -9.36 -4.08 14.86
N ASN A 108 -10.22 -3.10 15.12
CA ASN A 108 -11.02 -3.02 16.35
C ASN A 108 -12.46 -3.53 16.17
N HIS A 109 -12.77 -4.12 15.01
CA HIS A 109 -14.11 -4.63 14.74
C HIS A 109 -14.41 -5.83 15.65
N PRO A 110 -15.60 -5.93 16.28
CA PRO A 110 -15.92 -7.00 17.25
C PRO A 110 -15.73 -8.43 16.73
N MET A 111 -15.93 -8.64 15.43
CA MET A 111 -15.75 -9.93 14.76
C MET A 111 -14.29 -10.25 14.38
N PHE A 112 -13.35 -9.31 14.49
CA PHE A 112 -11.98 -9.49 14.02
C PHE A 112 -11.26 -10.63 14.74
N ASP A 113 -11.21 -10.60 16.06
CA ASP A 113 -10.55 -11.64 16.85
C ASP A 113 -11.25 -12.99 16.76
N ILE A 114 -12.59 -12.98 16.67
CA ILE A 114 -13.40 -14.18 16.45
C ILE A 114 -13.03 -14.82 15.12
N PHE A 115 -12.92 -14.01 14.06
CA PHE A 115 -12.55 -14.47 12.73
C PHE A 115 -11.13 -15.06 12.70
N ILE A 116 -10.14 -14.34 13.24
CA ILE A 116 -8.75 -14.81 13.27
C ILE A 116 -8.60 -16.10 14.10
N SER A 117 -9.29 -16.19 15.24
CA SER A 117 -9.32 -17.41 16.06
C SER A 117 -9.96 -18.58 15.31
N ALA A 118 -11.07 -18.35 14.62
CA ALA A 118 -11.75 -19.37 13.81
C ALA A 118 -10.84 -19.87 12.66
N VAL A 119 -10.17 -18.97 11.93
CA VAL A 119 -9.19 -19.33 10.90
C VAL A 119 -8.10 -20.24 11.46
N GLY A 120 -7.55 -19.90 12.64
CA GLY A 120 -6.52 -20.70 13.30
C GLY A 120 -7.01 -22.11 13.67
N LYS A 121 -8.23 -22.23 14.18
CA LYS A 121 -8.87 -23.52 14.50
C LYS A 121 -9.13 -24.35 13.25
N VAL A 122 -9.68 -23.74 12.19
CA VAL A 122 -9.91 -24.40 10.90
C VAL A 122 -8.59 -24.89 10.31
N SER A 123 -7.52 -24.09 10.37
CA SER A 123 -6.19 -24.49 9.92
C SER A 123 -5.71 -25.77 10.61
N LYS A 124 -5.87 -25.87 11.93
CA LYS A 124 -5.49 -27.08 12.69
C LYS A 124 -6.38 -28.27 12.34
N LYS A 125 -7.69 -28.08 12.22
CA LYS A 125 -8.67 -29.14 11.92
C LYS A 125 -8.52 -29.72 10.51
N PHE A 126 -8.17 -28.88 9.52
CA PHE A 126 -8.10 -29.32 8.13
C PHE A 126 -6.78 -29.99 7.79
N LYS A 127 -5.69 -29.57 8.43
CA LYS A 127 -4.38 -30.20 8.27
C LYS A 127 -4.47 -31.69 8.59
N GLN A 128 -3.82 -32.51 7.77
CA GLN A 128 -3.79 -33.98 7.91
C GLN A 128 -5.18 -34.65 7.80
N THR A 129 -6.14 -34.00 7.15
CA THR A 129 -7.45 -34.59 6.82
C THR A 129 -7.71 -34.56 5.32
N VAL A 130 -8.79 -35.21 4.88
CA VAL A 130 -9.31 -35.12 3.50
C VAL A 130 -9.66 -33.69 3.06
N LEU A 131 -9.73 -32.72 3.99
CA LEU A 131 -10.00 -31.31 3.72
C LEU A 131 -8.73 -30.46 3.63
N ALA A 132 -7.54 -31.06 3.62
CA ALA A 132 -6.27 -30.32 3.63
C ALA A 132 -6.13 -29.34 2.45
N CYS A 133 -6.72 -29.65 1.29
CA CYS A 133 -6.74 -28.75 0.13
C CYS A 133 -7.56 -27.46 0.36
N LEU A 134 -8.44 -27.43 1.36
CA LEU A 134 -9.24 -26.27 1.75
C LEU A 134 -8.64 -25.49 2.93
N ALA A 135 -7.45 -25.87 3.41
CA ALA A 135 -6.80 -25.20 4.53
C ALA A 135 -6.50 -23.72 4.21
N PRO A 136 -6.57 -22.81 5.20
CA PRO A 136 -6.27 -21.40 4.98
C PRO A 136 -4.80 -21.21 4.58
N PRO A 137 -4.49 -20.14 3.81
CA PRO A 137 -3.11 -19.83 3.45
C PRO A 137 -2.26 -19.57 4.70
N LYS A 138 -0.96 -19.89 4.62
CA LYS A 138 -0.02 -19.64 5.73
C LYS A 138 0.07 -18.13 5.98
N VAL A 139 -0.07 -17.74 7.25
CA VAL A 139 0.01 -16.35 7.69
C VAL A 139 1.10 -16.22 8.74
N SER A 140 2.04 -15.30 8.55
CA SER A 140 3.00 -14.98 9.60
C SER A 140 2.34 -14.12 10.67
N THR A 141 2.67 -14.36 11.93
CA THR A 141 2.13 -13.64 13.10
C THR A 141 2.54 -12.17 13.14
N LYS A 142 3.62 -11.78 12.44
CA LYS A 142 4.19 -10.42 12.43
C LYS A 142 3.40 -9.40 11.58
N SER A 143 2.46 -9.82 10.74
CA SER A 143 1.63 -8.86 9.96
C SER A 143 0.20 -9.38 9.74
N ARG A 144 -0.55 -9.55 10.84
CA ARG A 144 -1.92 -10.09 10.82
C ARG A 144 -2.85 -9.32 9.88
N PHE A 145 -2.76 -7.99 9.90
CA PHE A 145 -3.59 -7.13 9.04
C PHE A 145 -3.19 -7.18 7.56
N MET A 146 -1.89 -7.16 7.26
CA MET A 146 -1.38 -7.21 5.87
C MET A 146 -1.85 -8.46 5.11
N ASN A 147 -2.11 -9.56 5.83
CA ASN A 147 -2.59 -10.80 5.23
C ASN A 147 -4.12 -10.99 5.33
N LEU A 148 -4.84 -10.04 5.93
CA LEU A 148 -6.27 -10.16 6.19
C LEU A 148 -7.06 -10.38 4.90
N ARG A 149 -6.74 -9.64 3.83
CA ARG A 149 -7.41 -9.80 2.53
C ARG A 149 -7.32 -11.23 1.99
N ARG A 150 -6.16 -11.89 2.12
CA ARG A 150 -5.98 -13.30 1.68
C ARG A 150 -6.83 -14.25 2.51
N LEU A 151 -6.89 -14.04 3.83
CA LEU A 151 -7.73 -14.83 4.73
C LEU A 151 -9.22 -14.64 4.48
N VAL A 152 -9.67 -13.40 4.29
CA VAL A 152 -11.07 -13.09 4.03
C VAL A 152 -11.51 -13.67 2.69
N ASN A 153 -10.69 -13.54 1.64
CA ASN A 153 -10.94 -14.19 0.35
C ASN A 153 -11.05 -15.71 0.48
N TRP A 154 -10.13 -16.35 1.19
CA TRP A 154 -10.20 -17.78 1.48
C TRP A 154 -11.49 -18.15 2.22
N ALA A 155 -11.87 -17.39 3.25
CA ALA A 155 -13.05 -17.66 4.04
C ALA A 155 -14.34 -17.50 3.22
N ALA A 156 -14.41 -16.50 2.35
CA ALA A 156 -15.53 -16.34 1.40
C ALA A 156 -15.63 -17.54 0.45
N GLN A 157 -14.50 -18.00 -0.12
CA GLN A 157 -14.46 -19.20 -0.96
C GLN A 157 -14.91 -20.45 -0.18
N LEU A 158 -14.41 -20.63 1.04
CA LEU A 158 -14.78 -21.74 1.92
C LEU A 158 -16.29 -21.77 2.19
N LEU A 159 -16.90 -20.61 2.46
CA LEU A 159 -18.34 -20.49 2.68
C LEU A 159 -19.16 -20.82 1.42
N ARG A 160 -18.67 -20.53 0.21
CA ARG A 160 -19.32 -20.94 -1.05
C ARG A 160 -19.34 -22.46 -1.23
N HIS A 161 -18.30 -23.16 -0.77
CA HIS A 161 -18.25 -24.62 -0.77
C HIS A 161 -19.14 -25.28 0.29
N SER A 162 -19.78 -24.48 1.16
CA SER A 162 -20.77 -24.95 2.13
C SER A 162 -22.12 -24.22 1.96
N PRO A 163 -22.84 -24.44 0.84
CA PRO A 163 -24.16 -23.84 0.63
C PRO A 163 -25.18 -24.30 1.68
N ARG A 164 -26.34 -23.63 1.78
CA ARG A 164 -27.44 -24.07 2.66
C ARG A 164 -28.03 -25.40 2.16
N GLY A 165 -28.57 -26.21 3.06
CA GLY A 165 -29.24 -27.48 2.72
C GLY A 165 -28.77 -28.66 3.56
N ARG A 166 -29.35 -29.85 3.38
CA ARG A 166 -28.93 -31.07 4.09
C ARG A 166 -27.62 -31.61 3.49
N ALA A 167 -26.73 -32.14 4.33
CA ALA A 167 -25.54 -32.86 3.89
C ALA A 167 -25.68 -34.32 4.29
N PRO A 168 -25.50 -35.29 3.38
CA PRO A 168 -25.52 -36.71 3.74
C PRO A 168 -24.49 -37.01 4.84
N LYS A 169 -24.83 -37.86 5.81
CA LYS A 169 -23.95 -38.22 6.91
C LYS A 169 -22.65 -38.84 6.37
N GLY A 170 -21.49 -38.37 6.84
CA GLY A 170 -20.19 -38.86 6.41
C GLY A 170 -19.67 -38.29 5.08
N SER A 171 -20.49 -37.53 4.33
CA SER A 171 -20.05 -36.85 3.12
C SER A 171 -18.95 -35.82 3.37
N VAL A 172 -18.22 -35.45 2.32
CA VAL A 172 -17.22 -34.37 2.37
C VAL A 172 -17.84 -33.07 2.86
N LEU A 173 -19.07 -32.75 2.43
CA LEU A 173 -19.81 -31.56 2.86
C LEU A 173 -20.18 -31.60 4.36
N SER A 174 -20.57 -32.76 4.88
CA SER A 174 -20.83 -32.94 6.32
C SER A 174 -19.56 -32.73 7.15
N LYS A 175 -18.42 -33.30 6.70
CA LYS A 175 -17.10 -33.11 7.33
C LYS A 175 -16.65 -31.65 7.27
N LEU A 176 -16.85 -30.99 6.13
CA LEU A 176 -16.56 -29.57 5.94
C LEU A 176 -17.32 -28.72 6.97
N ARG A 177 -18.65 -28.88 7.05
CA ARG A 177 -19.48 -28.10 7.97
C ARG A 177 -19.14 -28.32 9.44
N ALA A 178 -18.73 -29.53 9.82
CA ALA A 178 -18.25 -29.80 11.18
C ALA A 178 -16.89 -29.12 11.46
N GLY A 179 -16.10 -28.87 10.40
CA GLY A 179 -14.74 -28.37 10.48
C GLY A 179 -14.58 -26.84 10.35
N ILE A 180 -15.55 -26.11 9.77
CA ILE A 180 -15.46 -24.65 9.51
C ILE A 180 -15.61 -23.74 10.75
N ASP A 181 -15.83 -24.29 11.94
CA ASP A 181 -15.87 -23.56 13.22
C ASP A 181 -16.79 -22.32 13.19
N GLN A 182 -16.35 -21.17 13.68
CA GLN A 182 -17.15 -19.93 13.71
C GLN A 182 -17.08 -19.09 12.42
N ILE A 183 -16.48 -19.58 11.34
CA ILE A 183 -16.40 -18.84 10.06
C ILE A 183 -17.78 -18.42 9.55
N PRO A 184 -18.85 -19.25 9.61
CA PRO A 184 -20.19 -18.83 9.20
C PRO A 184 -20.75 -17.62 9.98
N ARG A 185 -20.39 -17.47 11.27
CA ARG A 185 -20.81 -16.31 12.09
C ARG A 185 -20.12 -15.02 11.63
N CYS A 186 -18.97 -15.14 10.96
CA CYS A 186 -18.20 -14.00 10.45
C CYS A 186 -18.64 -13.56 9.05
N ARG A 187 -19.75 -14.09 8.49
CA ARG A 187 -20.18 -13.81 7.11
C ARG A 187 -20.30 -12.31 6.82
N ASN A 188 -21.04 -11.56 7.64
CA ASN A 188 -21.22 -10.13 7.41
C ASN A 188 -19.89 -9.36 7.47
N PHE A 189 -19.01 -9.72 8.40
CA PHE A 189 -17.66 -9.14 8.49
C PHE A 189 -16.84 -9.42 7.21
N ILE A 190 -16.89 -10.65 6.70
CA ILE A 190 -16.22 -11.05 5.45
C ILE A 190 -16.77 -10.24 4.27
N GLU A 191 -18.09 -10.16 4.13
CA GLU A 191 -18.77 -9.46 3.05
C GLU A 191 -18.48 -7.95 3.07
N CYS A 192 -18.57 -7.31 4.24
CA CYS A 192 -18.21 -5.90 4.39
C CYS A 192 -16.74 -5.64 4.03
N PHE A 193 -15.81 -6.45 4.55
CA PHE A 193 -14.39 -6.28 4.24
C PHE A 193 -14.11 -6.42 2.74
N LEU A 194 -14.71 -7.42 2.08
CA LEU A 194 -14.53 -7.63 0.65
C LEU A 194 -15.11 -6.50 -0.19
N ARG A 195 -16.28 -5.98 0.19
CA ARG A 195 -16.87 -4.80 -0.45
C ARG A 195 -15.93 -3.61 -0.33
N ASP A 196 -15.55 -3.24 0.89
CA ASP A 196 -14.77 -2.03 1.14
C ASP A 196 -13.38 -2.12 0.50
N SER A 197 -12.67 -3.23 0.71
CA SER A 197 -11.35 -3.43 0.12
C SER A 197 -11.38 -3.62 -1.40
N GLY A 198 -12.47 -4.17 -1.94
CA GLY A 198 -12.70 -4.30 -3.38
C GLY A 198 -12.87 -2.93 -4.03
N THR A 199 -13.81 -2.12 -3.53
CA THR A 199 -14.07 -0.76 -3.99
C THR A 199 -12.81 0.10 -3.93
N LEU A 200 -12.08 0.11 -2.82
CA LEU A 200 -10.82 0.86 -2.73
C LEU A 200 -9.72 0.35 -3.66
N SER A 201 -9.72 -0.94 -3.99
CA SER A 201 -8.79 -1.52 -4.95
C SER A 201 -9.10 -1.07 -6.38
N GLU A 202 -10.38 -0.88 -6.72
CA GLU A 202 -10.82 -0.34 -8.00
C GLU A 202 -10.47 1.15 -8.12
N CYS A 203 -10.76 1.96 -7.09
CA CYS A 203 -10.35 3.37 -7.07
C CYS A 203 -8.82 3.51 -7.23
N GLN A 204 -8.03 2.73 -6.49
CA GLN A 204 -6.57 2.73 -6.63
C GLN A 204 -6.13 2.37 -8.05
N LYS A 205 -6.77 1.41 -8.70
CA LYS A 205 -6.41 1.02 -10.07
C LYS A 205 -6.60 2.20 -11.03
N ILE A 206 -7.72 2.90 -10.95
CA ILE A 206 -8.03 4.07 -11.78
C ILE A 206 -7.01 5.18 -11.50
N LEU A 207 -6.88 5.58 -10.23
CA LEU A 207 -6.05 6.71 -9.79
C LEU A 207 -4.57 6.48 -10.04
N LYS A 208 -4.07 5.23 -9.93
CA LYS A 208 -2.67 4.94 -10.25
C LYS A 208 -2.40 4.93 -11.75
N THR A 209 -3.38 4.56 -12.57
CA THR A 209 -3.20 4.45 -14.03
C THR A 209 -3.29 5.81 -14.70
N LYS A 210 -4.32 6.59 -14.35
CA LYS A 210 -4.62 7.89 -14.98
C LYS A 210 -4.16 9.10 -14.13
N GLY A 211 -3.62 8.88 -12.94
CA GLY A 211 -3.35 9.93 -11.95
C GLY A 211 -4.64 10.43 -11.28
N LEU A 212 -4.48 11.32 -10.30
CA LEU A 212 -5.61 12.06 -9.72
C LEU A 212 -5.88 13.33 -10.53
N ASN A 213 -7.02 13.35 -11.22
CA ASN A 213 -7.56 14.47 -12.01
C ASN A 213 -9.07 14.60 -11.73
N LEU A 214 -9.73 15.59 -12.34
CA LEU A 214 -11.17 15.83 -12.12
C LEU A 214 -12.04 14.64 -12.52
N GLU A 215 -11.75 13.96 -13.62
CA GLU A 215 -12.51 12.79 -14.10
C GLU A 215 -12.39 11.62 -13.11
N THR A 216 -11.16 11.24 -12.77
CA THR A 216 -10.87 10.11 -11.88
C THR A 216 -11.30 10.37 -10.44
N TYR A 217 -11.34 11.64 -10.01
CA TYR A 217 -11.91 12.05 -8.74
C TYR A 217 -13.41 11.77 -8.70
N GLU A 218 -14.18 12.20 -9.71
CA GLU A 218 -15.63 11.94 -9.78
C GLU A 218 -15.93 10.45 -9.95
N GLU A 219 -15.17 9.75 -10.80
CA GLU A 219 -15.29 8.30 -10.98
C GLU A 219 -15.04 7.56 -9.64
N SER A 220 -14.00 7.95 -8.90
CA SER A 220 -13.71 7.39 -7.58
C SER A 220 -14.82 7.70 -6.56
N LYS A 221 -15.38 8.92 -6.57
CA LYS A 221 -16.52 9.26 -5.69
C LYS A 221 -17.74 8.40 -5.97
N LYS A 222 -18.03 8.12 -7.24
CA LYS A 222 -19.12 7.24 -7.64
C LYS A 222 -18.88 5.80 -7.18
N LEU A 223 -17.67 5.27 -7.34
CA LEU A 223 -17.32 3.92 -6.85
C LEU A 223 -17.50 3.78 -5.33
N LEU A 224 -17.15 4.83 -4.57
CA LEU A 224 -17.33 4.85 -3.11
C LEU A 224 -18.79 4.74 -2.67
N GLU A 225 -19.78 5.00 -3.54
CA GLU A 225 -21.19 4.83 -3.20
C GLU A 225 -21.54 3.39 -2.81
N ALA A 226 -20.77 2.40 -3.27
CA ALA A 226 -20.88 1.01 -2.85
C ALA A 226 -20.61 0.82 -1.35
N ILE A 227 -19.82 1.69 -0.72
CA ILE A 227 -19.51 1.65 0.71
C ILE A 227 -20.55 2.50 1.48
N PRO A 228 -21.10 2.02 2.61
CA PRO A 228 -22.08 2.77 3.40
C PRO A 228 -21.59 4.18 3.79
N PRO A 229 -22.44 5.22 3.73
CA PRO A 229 -22.06 6.61 4.03
C PRO A 229 -21.43 6.84 5.40
N ARG A 230 -21.80 6.02 6.41
CA ARG A 230 -21.29 6.12 7.78
C ARG A 230 -19.99 5.34 8.03
N SER A 231 -19.48 4.62 7.02
CA SER A 231 -18.22 3.89 7.16
C SER A 231 -17.05 4.87 7.25
N SER A 232 -16.18 4.68 8.25
CA SER A 232 -14.98 5.52 8.39
C SER A 232 -14.04 5.38 7.20
N VAL A 233 -14.09 4.23 6.50
CA VAL A 233 -13.34 3.96 5.27
C VAL A 233 -13.79 4.90 4.15
N ARG A 234 -15.10 5.03 3.92
CA ARG A 234 -15.64 5.94 2.90
C ARG A 234 -15.32 7.38 3.24
N THR A 235 -15.61 7.82 4.47
CA THR A 235 -15.34 9.20 4.90
C THR A 235 -13.86 9.53 4.79
N GLY A 236 -12.97 8.65 5.27
CA GLY A 236 -11.54 8.87 5.23
C GLY A 236 -10.97 8.91 3.82
N PHE A 237 -11.45 8.05 2.90
CA PHE A 237 -11.01 8.07 1.51
C PHE A 237 -11.56 9.28 0.74
N THR A 238 -12.81 9.69 1.00
CA THR A 238 -13.37 10.94 0.46
C THR A 238 -12.56 12.15 0.93
N ASN A 239 -12.22 12.23 2.22
CA ASN A 239 -11.39 13.33 2.74
C ASN A 239 -10.00 13.35 2.07
N TRP A 240 -9.42 12.17 1.81
CA TRP A 240 -8.17 12.07 1.07
C TRP A 240 -8.33 12.59 -0.37
N LEU A 241 -9.39 12.19 -1.09
CA LEU A 241 -9.68 12.68 -2.44
C LEU A 241 -9.87 14.21 -2.47
N ASP A 242 -10.70 14.74 -1.57
CA ASP A 242 -11.02 16.17 -1.49
C ASP A 242 -9.77 17.00 -1.17
N LYS A 243 -8.92 16.53 -0.27
CA LYS A 243 -7.63 17.16 0.02
C LYS A 243 -6.70 17.13 -1.20
N HIS A 244 -6.56 15.98 -1.86
CA HIS A 244 -5.55 15.82 -2.90
C HIS A 244 -5.96 16.39 -4.25
N ILE A 245 -7.25 16.55 -4.54
CA ILE A 245 -7.67 17.28 -5.76
C ILE A 245 -7.38 18.78 -5.65
N ILE A 246 -7.39 19.35 -4.43
CA ILE A 246 -6.94 20.73 -4.19
C ILE A 246 -5.43 20.86 -4.46
N ILE A 247 -4.64 19.90 -3.97
CA ILE A 247 -3.20 19.84 -4.26
C ILE A 247 -2.94 19.70 -5.76
N ALA A 248 -3.69 18.83 -6.45
CA ALA A 248 -3.56 18.67 -7.90
C ALA A 248 -3.80 20.01 -8.63
N LYS A 249 -4.79 20.81 -8.20
CA LYS A 249 -5.05 22.15 -8.75
C LYS A 249 -3.91 23.14 -8.47
N GLU A 250 -3.36 23.12 -7.26
CA GLU A 250 -2.21 23.97 -6.89
C GLU A 250 -0.99 23.65 -7.78
N LEU A 251 -0.78 22.37 -8.09
CA LEU A 251 0.29 21.89 -8.98
C LEU A 251 -0.05 21.98 -10.47
N LYS A 252 -1.27 22.42 -10.85
CA LYS A 252 -1.78 22.48 -12.23
C LYS A 252 -1.82 21.11 -12.94
N LEU A 253 -2.11 20.05 -12.18
CA LEU A 253 -2.19 18.66 -12.63
C LEU A 253 -3.63 18.13 -12.65
N GLU A 254 -4.62 18.94 -12.33
CA GLU A 254 -6.02 18.53 -12.18
C GLU A 254 -6.69 18.05 -13.48
N ASN A 255 -6.12 18.38 -14.63
CA ASN A 255 -6.59 17.93 -15.95
C ASN A 255 -5.75 16.78 -16.52
N ILE A 256 -4.50 16.67 -16.08
CA ILE A 256 -3.52 15.70 -16.60
C ILE A 256 -3.54 14.41 -15.77
N GLY A 257 -3.59 14.54 -14.45
CA GLY A 257 -3.42 13.44 -13.51
C GLY A 257 -2.17 13.63 -12.66
N MET A 258 -2.38 13.92 -11.37
CA MET A 258 -1.30 13.97 -10.39
C MET A 258 -0.88 12.55 -9.97
N PRO A 259 0.42 12.21 -10.02
CA PRO A 259 0.92 10.96 -9.44
C PRO A 259 0.69 10.91 -7.93
N ILE A 260 0.17 9.79 -7.44
CA ILE A 260 -0.31 9.63 -6.04
C ILE A 260 0.20 8.36 -5.36
N THR A 261 1.13 7.64 -5.98
CA THR A 261 1.64 6.35 -5.49
C THR A 261 3.16 6.29 -5.43
N SER A 262 3.65 5.74 -4.32
CA SER A 262 5.05 5.47 -4.01
C SER A 262 5.37 3.97 -4.10
N ASP A 263 4.48 3.16 -4.68
CA ASP A 263 4.66 1.70 -4.89
C ASP A 263 5.98 1.34 -5.59
N ASN A 264 6.53 2.26 -6.37
CA ASN A 264 7.81 2.09 -7.07
C ASN A 264 8.98 1.95 -6.08
N ILE A 265 8.88 2.56 -4.90
CA ILE A 265 9.87 2.39 -3.84
C ILE A 265 9.84 0.95 -3.32
N GLU A 266 8.66 0.41 -3.02
CA GLU A 266 8.52 -0.99 -2.57
C GLU A 266 9.02 -1.97 -3.64
N SER A 267 8.68 -1.71 -4.91
CA SER A 267 9.14 -2.48 -6.06
C SER A 267 10.66 -2.45 -6.20
N LEU A 268 11.26 -1.26 -6.05
CA LEU A 268 12.71 -1.07 -6.11
C LEU A 268 13.41 -1.83 -4.99
N PHE A 269 12.89 -1.77 -3.76
CA PHE A 269 13.40 -2.56 -2.65
C PHE A 269 13.28 -4.06 -2.91
N ALA A 270 12.15 -4.53 -3.44
CA ALA A 270 11.95 -5.95 -3.74
C ALA A 270 12.99 -6.48 -4.75
N VAL A 271 13.19 -5.77 -5.86
CA VAL A 271 14.19 -6.13 -6.88
C VAL A 271 15.61 -6.03 -6.33
N SER A 272 15.92 -4.95 -5.61
CA SER A 272 17.27 -4.74 -5.04
C SER A 272 17.66 -5.82 -4.03
N LYS A 273 16.69 -6.35 -3.27
CA LYS A 273 16.89 -7.47 -2.34
C LYS A 273 17.15 -8.80 -3.04
N GLN A 274 16.45 -9.06 -4.15
CA GLN A 274 16.70 -10.26 -4.97
C GLN A 274 18.14 -10.28 -5.50
N HIS A 275 18.65 -9.12 -5.94
CA HIS A 275 20.01 -9.02 -6.46
C HIS A 275 21.08 -8.79 -5.38
N GLY A 276 20.72 -8.28 -4.20
CA GLY A 276 21.66 -7.87 -3.14
C GLY A 276 21.97 -8.91 -2.07
N THR A 277 21.33 -10.09 -2.12
CA THR A 277 21.54 -11.15 -1.14
C THR A 277 22.73 -12.03 -1.53
N GLY A 278 23.92 -11.72 -0.98
CA GLY A 278 24.93 -12.75 -0.72
C GLY A 278 24.61 -13.53 0.55
N GLU A 279 25.51 -14.39 1.02
CA GLU A 279 25.33 -15.12 2.30
C GLU A 279 25.12 -14.19 3.51
N ILE A 280 25.59 -12.93 3.41
CA ILE A 280 25.42 -11.90 4.44
C ILE A 280 24.48 -10.81 3.91
N LYS A 281 23.44 -10.50 4.69
CA LYS A 281 22.53 -9.38 4.43
C LYS A 281 23.22 -8.06 4.81
N ASP A 282 23.58 -7.25 3.83
CA ASP A 282 24.22 -5.94 4.01
C ASP A 282 23.46 -4.83 3.27
N ALA A 283 22.94 -3.87 4.05
CA ALA A 283 22.20 -2.71 3.54
C ALA A 283 23.04 -1.82 2.62
N ASN A 284 24.36 -1.71 2.84
CA ASN A 284 25.23 -0.88 2.01
C ASN A 284 25.33 -1.46 0.59
N ARG A 285 25.51 -2.79 0.49
CA ARG A 285 25.57 -3.49 -0.79
C ARG A 285 24.29 -3.35 -1.60
N ILE A 286 23.14 -3.38 -0.94
CA ILE A 286 21.83 -3.17 -1.57
C ILE A 286 21.70 -1.72 -2.03
N ALA A 287 21.99 -0.76 -1.16
CA ALA A 287 21.87 0.67 -1.44
C ALA A 287 22.68 1.06 -2.69
N LEU A 288 23.93 0.60 -2.82
CA LEU A 288 24.79 0.89 -3.97
C LEU A 288 24.23 0.41 -5.32
N ARG A 289 23.32 -0.57 -5.31
CA ARG A 289 22.73 -1.14 -6.53
C ARG A 289 21.38 -0.55 -6.90
N MET A 290 20.69 0.09 -5.94
CA MET A 290 19.35 0.65 -6.19
C MET A 290 19.31 1.60 -7.39
N PRO A 291 20.29 2.52 -7.59
CA PRO A 291 20.24 3.43 -8.73
C PRO A 291 20.27 2.74 -10.09
N ALA A 292 20.90 1.56 -10.19
CA ALA A 292 20.99 0.80 -11.45
C ALA A 292 19.71 0.03 -11.80
N MET A 293 18.72 -0.01 -10.89
CA MET A 293 17.49 -0.80 -11.03
C MET A 293 16.26 0.06 -11.39
N CYS A 294 16.46 1.35 -11.63
CA CYS A 294 15.41 2.29 -12.02
C CYS A 294 15.93 3.34 -13.02
N GLY A 295 15.01 3.96 -13.74
CA GLY A 295 15.27 4.92 -14.80
C GLY A 295 15.56 4.23 -16.14
N GLU A 296 15.52 5.01 -17.21
CA GLU A 296 16.11 4.64 -18.50
C GLU A 296 17.47 5.32 -18.66
N LEU A 297 18.40 4.68 -19.39
CA LEU A 297 19.69 5.26 -19.73
C LEU A 297 19.48 6.46 -20.69
N GLY A 298 19.16 7.64 -20.14
CA GLY A 298 18.86 8.86 -20.86
C GLY A 298 18.83 10.11 -19.94
N ARG A 299 19.11 11.29 -20.51
CA ARG A 299 19.34 12.56 -19.77
C ARG A 299 18.15 12.98 -18.87
N LEU A 300 18.45 13.35 -17.63
CA LEU A 300 17.53 13.96 -16.64
C LEU A 300 16.78 15.18 -17.23
N LYS A 301 15.44 15.19 -17.14
CA LYS A 301 14.57 16.30 -17.55
C LYS A 301 14.01 17.09 -16.34
N THR A 302 13.54 18.30 -16.63
CA THR A 302 13.57 19.51 -15.78
C THR A 302 12.38 19.75 -14.83
N ALA A 303 11.57 18.75 -14.46
CA ALA A 303 10.57 18.90 -13.40
C ALA A 303 10.25 17.53 -12.77
N PHE A 304 10.38 17.41 -11.44
CA PHE A 304 10.17 16.14 -10.76
C PHE A 304 9.55 16.26 -9.36
N LEU A 305 8.78 15.24 -9.00
CA LEU A 305 8.33 14.87 -7.66
C LEU A 305 9.44 14.09 -6.97
N ALA A 306 9.63 14.26 -5.66
CA ALA A 306 10.64 13.56 -4.87
C ALA A 306 10.03 12.74 -3.72
#